data_AF-A0A257LWC8-F1
#
_entry.id   AF-A0A257LWC8-F1
#
_cell.length_a   1.000
_cell.length_b   1.000
_cell.length_c   1.000
_cell.angle_alpha   90.00
_cell.angle_beta   90.00
_cell.angle_gamma   90.00
#
_symmetry.space_group_name_H-M   'P 1'
#
loop_
_entity.id
_entity.type
_entity.pdbx_description
1 polymer ?
#
loop_
_entity_poly.entity_id
_entity_poly.type
_entity_poly.pdbx_seq_one_letter_code
_entity_poly.pdbx_strand_id
1 'polypeptide(L)'
;MMKLVHMAEDKIHARNIGPYSLITQQPLGGKSRAGGQRFGEMEVWALEAYGAAYALQEMLTVKSDDMIGRRKVYEAIIKGEELPEPGLPASFNVLLRELNGLCLATYLIRRKESDKRKEIG
;
A
#
# COMPACT_ATOMS: atom_id res chain seq x y z
N MET A 1 -39.30 -28.63 0.56
CA MET A 1 -37.82 -28.51 0.42
C MET A 1 -37.47 -27.02 0.52
N MET A 2 -36.58 -26.61 1.43
CA MET A 2 -36.20 -25.19 1.59
C MET A 2 -34.99 -24.86 0.72
N LYS A 3 -34.99 -23.70 0.07
CA LYS A 3 -33.86 -23.19 -0.72
C LYS A 3 -32.91 -22.41 0.18
N LEU A 4 -31.64 -22.82 0.25
CA LEU A 4 -30.61 -22.07 0.96
C LEU A 4 -30.20 -20.82 0.16
N VAL A 5 -29.82 -19.77 0.88
CA VAL A 5 -29.28 -18.56 0.28
C VAL A 5 -27.90 -18.89 -0.31
N HIS A 6 -27.79 -18.77 -1.63
CA HIS A 6 -26.56 -19.10 -2.35
C HIS A 6 -25.56 -17.95 -2.25
N MET A 7 -24.75 -17.97 -1.19
CA MET A 7 -23.82 -16.88 -0.88
C MET A 7 -22.66 -16.71 -1.89
N ALA A 8 -22.37 -17.70 -2.74
CA ALA A 8 -21.19 -17.64 -3.59
C ALA A 8 -21.30 -16.57 -4.70
N GLU A 9 -22.46 -16.48 -5.35
CA GLU A 9 -22.73 -15.45 -6.37
C GLU A 9 -22.68 -14.05 -5.75
N ASP A 10 -23.20 -13.90 -4.54
CA ASP A 10 -23.18 -12.65 -3.79
C ASP A 10 -21.79 -12.29 -3.22
N LYS A 11 -20.83 -13.22 -3.20
CA LYS A 11 -19.49 -13.03 -2.61
C LYS A 11 -18.39 -12.69 -3.62
N ILE A 12 -18.59 -12.95 -4.91
CA ILE A 12 -17.60 -12.58 -5.92
C ILE A 12 -17.48 -11.05 -5.95
N HIS A 13 -16.25 -10.57 -5.82
CA HIS A 13 -15.91 -9.15 -5.83
C HIS A 13 -14.49 -8.97 -6.38
N ALA A 14 -14.33 -8.01 -7.29
CA ALA A 14 -13.03 -7.62 -7.85
C ALA A 14 -12.95 -6.11 -7.91
N ARG A 15 -11.73 -5.58 -7.77
CA ARG A 15 -11.44 -4.14 -7.78
C ARG A 15 -10.16 -3.89 -8.58
N ASN A 16 -10.22 -2.90 -9.46
CA ASN A 16 -9.06 -2.29 -10.11
C ASN A 16 -8.68 -0.96 -9.43
N ILE A 17 -9.61 0.00 -9.39
CA ILE A 17 -9.51 1.32 -8.76
C ILE A 17 -10.84 1.57 -8.04
N GLY A 18 -10.84 2.40 -7.00
CA GLY A 18 -12.05 2.70 -6.26
C GLY A 18 -11.84 3.83 -5.25
N PRO A 19 -12.79 4.03 -4.33
CA PRO A 19 -12.68 5.06 -3.32
C PRO A 19 -11.58 4.74 -2.29
N TYR A 20 -11.07 5.81 -1.68
CA TYR A 20 -10.02 5.79 -0.68
C TYR A 20 -10.46 6.51 0.59
N SER A 21 -9.87 6.12 1.72
CA SER A 21 -10.03 6.80 3.01
C SER A 21 -9.46 8.22 2.94
N LEU A 22 -10.15 9.19 3.56
CA LEU A 22 -9.70 10.58 3.59
C LEU A 22 -8.37 10.75 4.34
N ILE A 23 -8.20 10.02 5.45
CA ILE A 23 -7.06 10.17 6.36
C ILE A 23 -5.89 9.30 5.89
N THR A 24 -6.09 7.98 5.83
CA THR A 24 -5.02 7.02 5.55
C THR A 24 -4.72 6.86 4.06
N GLN A 25 -5.57 7.37 3.18
CA GLN A 25 -5.47 7.19 1.72
C GLN A 25 -5.46 5.74 1.23
N GLN A 26 -5.80 4.79 2.11
CA GLN A 26 -5.93 3.38 1.78
C GLN A 26 -7.28 3.07 1.10
N PRO A 27 -7.34 2.03 0.25
CA PRO A 27 -8.58 1.49 -0.28
C PRO A 27 -9.65 1.28 0.79
N LEU A 28 -10.88 1.77 0.58
CA LEU A 28 -11.99 1.44 1.47
C LEU A 28 -12.27 -0.07 1.46
N GLY A 29 -12.83 -0.61 2.56
CA GLY A 29 -13.25 -2.00 2.64
C GLY A 29 -14.72 -2.23 2.26
N GLY A 30 -15.04 -3.47 1.92
CA GLY A 30 -16.41 -3.96 1.70
C GLY A 30 -16.90 -3.90 0.26
N LYS A 31 -17.63 -4.94 -0.17
CA LYS A 31 -18.15 -5.09 -1.54
C LYS A 31 -19.03 -3.91 -1.97
N SER A 32 -19.90 -3.42 -1.09
CA SER A 32 -20.82 -2.30 -1.38
C SER A 32 -20.11 -0.96 -1.67
N ARG A 33 -18.83 -0.83 -1.27
CA ARG A 33 -18.02 0.37 -1.48
C ARG A 33 -16.96 0.19 -2.56
N ALA A 34 -17.09 -0.84 -3.41
CA ALA A 34 -16.06 -1.28 -4.34
C ALA A 34 -14.69 -1.42 -3.63
N GLY A 35 -14.72 -2.05 -2.46
CA GLY A 35 -13.61 -2.05 -1.53
C GLY A 35 -12.42 -2.90 -1.98
N GLY A 36 -11.24 -2.58 -1.47
CA GLY A 36 -10.05 -3.41 -1.64
C GLY A 36 -10.06 -4.60 -0.68
N GLN A 37 -9.25 -5.61 -0.98
CA GLN A 37 -9.00 -6.71 -0.07
C GLN A 37 -7.98 -6.28 0.97
N ARG A 38 -8.20 -6.67 2.23
CA ARG A 38 -7.20 -6.45 3.28
C ARG A 38 -6.02 -7.37 3.04
N PHE A 39 -4.85 -6.77 2.92
CA PHE A 39 -3.57 -7.47 3.01
C PHE A 39 -3.06 -7.28 4.44
N GLY A 40 -3.18 -8.32 5.25
CA GLY A 40 -2.86 -8.28 6.68
C GLY A 40 -1.42 -8.68 6.96
N GLU A 41 -1.11 -8.70 8.26
CA GLU A 41 0.23 -9.05 8.77
C GLU A 41 0.63 -10.48 8.38
N MET A 42 -0.31 -11.42 8.42
CA MET A 42 -0.05 -12.81 8.01
C MET A 42 0.30 -12.92 6.52
N GLU A 43 -0.37 -12.15 5.66
CA GLU A 43 -0.06 -12.15 4.23
C GLU A 43 1.26 -11.42 3.93
N VAL A 44 1.61 -10.40 4.72
CA VAL A 44 2.93 -9.77 4.68
C VAL A 44 4.02 -10.81 4.99
N TRP A 45 3.88 -11.56 6.08
CA TRP A 45 4.83 -12.63 6.43
C TRP A 45 4.97 -13.67 5.33
N ALA A 46 3.87 -14.00 4.65
CA ALA A 46 3.91 -14.93 3.54
C ALA A 46 4.83 -14.41 2.42
N LEU A 47 4.69 -13.15 2.01
CA LEU A 47 5.56 -12.57 0.97
C LEU A 47 7.01 -12.39 1.42
N GLU A 48 7.23 -12.05 2.68
CA GLU A 48 8.56 -11.96 3.28
C GLU A 48 9.27 -13.32 3.26
N ALA A 49 8.57 -14.40 3.64
CA ALA A 49 9.10 -15.75 3.63
C ALA A 49 9.48 -16.24 2.22
N TYR A 50 8.74 -15.79 1.19
CA TYR A 50 9.09 -16.06 -0.21
C TYR A 50 10.25 -15.19 -0.72
N GLY A 51 10.70 -14.18 0.02
CA GLY A 51 11.67 -13.19 -0.46
C GLY A 51 11.12 -12.28 -1.56
N ALA A 52 9.79 -12.12 -1.64
CA ALA A 52 9.11 -11.37 -2.69
C ALA A 52 9.10 -9.85 -2.41
N ALA A 53 10.29 -9.26 -2.27
CA ALA A 53 10.47 -7.88 -1.82
C ALA A 53 9.71 -6.85 -2.68
N TYR A 54 9.79 -6.94 -4.01
CA TYR A 54 9.09 -6.02 -4.92
C TYR A 54 7.58 -6.17 -4.87
N ALA A 55 7.07 -7.41 -4.78
CA ALA A 55 5.64 -7.65 -4.66
C ALA A 55 5.09 -7.10 -3.33
N LEU A 56 5.83 -7.29 -2.23
CA LEU A 56 5.47 -6.71 -0.94
C LEU A 56 5.51 -5.17 -0.99
N GLN A 57 6.55 -4.59 -1.59
CA GLN A 57 6.66 -3.15 -1.75
C GLN A 57 5.46 -2.60 -2.54
N GLU A 58 5.10 -3.22 -3.67
CA GLU A 58 3.93 -2.82 -4.46
C GLU A 58 2.63 -2.85 -3.64
N MET A 59 2.42 -3.91 -2.85
CA MET A 59 1.22 -4.06 -2.00
C MET A 59 1.14 -2.96 -0.94
N LEU A 60 2.27 -2.55 -0.37
CA LEU A 60 2.33 -1.53 0.68
C LEU A 60 2.32 -0.10 0.15
N THR A 61 2.60 0.12 -1.14
CA THR A 61 2.77 1.46 -1.73
C THR A 61 1.74 1.74 -2.83
N VAL A 62 2.07 1.47 -4.09
CA VAL A 62 1.34 1.87 -5.29
C VAL A 62 -0.03 1.18 -5.42
N LYS A 63 -0.23 0.02 -4.78
CA LYS A 63 -1.54 -0.66 -4.71
C LYS A 63 -2.36 -0.25 -3.49
N SER A 64 -1.82 0.57 -2.59
CA SER A 64 -2.47 1.00 -1.35
C SER A 64 -2.55 2.54 -1.28
N ASP A 65 -1.57 3.19 -0.64
CA ASP A 65 -1.67 4.58 -0.18
C ASP A 65 -0.56 5.51 -0.70
N ASP A 66 0.28 5.07 -1.63
CA ASP A 66 1.12 5.98 -2.41
C ASP A 66 0.27 6.74 -3.43
N MET A 67 -0.17 7.95 -3.06
CA MET A 67 -1.08 8.77 -3.86
C MET A 67 -0.52 9.19 -5.22
N ILE A 68 0.79 9.39 -5.32
CA ILE A 68 1.44 9.86 -6.56
C ILE A 68 1.82 8.63 -7.39
N GLY A 69 2.45 7.64 -6.76
CA GLY A 69 2.86 6.39 -7.41
C GLY A 69 1.68 5.65 -8.03
N ARG A 70 0.55 5.50 -7.32
CA ARG A 70 -0.63 4.79 -7.87
C ARG A 70 -1.20 5.44 -9.13
N ARG A 71 -1.16 6.77 -9.23
CA ARG A 71 -1.61 7.51 -10.42
C ARG A 71 -0.66 7.29 -11.59
N LYS A 72 0.64 7.41 -11.34
CA LYS A 72 1.67 7.19 -12.37
C LYS A 72 1.69 5.74 -12.85
N VAL A 73 1.51 4.76 -11.96
CA VAL A 73 1.37 3.34 -12.32
C VAL A 73 0.18 3.14 -13.25
N TYR A 74 -0.98 3.74 -12.94
CA TYR A 74 -2.15 3.64 -13.81
C TYR A 74 -1.89 4.25 -15.20
N GLU A 75 -1.26 5.42 -15.26
CA GLU A 75 -0.87 6.05 -16.53
C GLU A 75 0.13 5.21 -17.31
N ALA A 76 1.15 4.64 -16.64
CA ALA A 76 2.15 3.78 -17.27
C ALA A 76 1.51 2.51 -17.86
N ILE A 77 0.58 1.88 -17.13
CA ILE A 77 -0.17 0.71 -17.61
C ILE A 77 -0.96 1.05 -18.89
N ILE A 78 -1.63 2.22 -18.94
CA ILE A 78 -2.38 2.64 -20.12
C ILE A 78 -1.46 2.88 -21.32
N LYS A 79 -0.28 3.45 -21.09
CA LYS A 79 0.69 3.79 -22.14
C LYS A 79 1.58 2.63 -22.56
N GLY A 80 1.61 1.53 -21.78
CA GLY A 80 2.56 0.44 -21.96
C GLY A 80 4.00 0.83 -21.63
N GLU A 81 4.18 1.81 -20.74
CA GLU A 81 5.48 2.27 -20.26
C GLU A 81 5.94 1.44 -19.05
N GLU A 82 7.22 1.57 -18.68
CA GLU A 82 7.75 0.95 -17.46
C GLU A 82 7.08 1.51 -16.20
N LEU A 83 6.91 0.64 -15.20
CA LEU A 83 6.31 1.03 -13.94
C LEU A 83 7.25 1.97 -13.17
N PRO A 84 6.75 3.11 -12.67
CA PRO A 84 7.56 4.02 -11.86
C PRO A 84 7.96 3.38 -10.53
N GLU A 85 9.09 3.82 -9.98
CA GLU A 85 9.49 3.42 -8.63
C GLU A 85 8.48 3.91 -7.58
N PRO A 86 8.12 3.05 -6.59
CA PRO A 86 7.26 3.44 -5.49
C PRO A 86 7.82 4.58 -4.62
N GLY A 87 6.93 5.46 -4.19
CA GLY A 87 7.23 6.56 -3.27
C GLY A 87 6.98 6.23 -1.81
N LEU A 88 6.92 7.28 -0.98
CA LEU A 88 6.61 7.16 0.45
C LEU A 88 5.10 6.96 0.68
N PRO A 89 4.70 5.93 1.46
CA PRO A 89 3.32 5.71 1.88
C PRO A 89 2.69 6.92 2.56
N ALA A 90 1.42 7.23 2.26
CA ALA A 90 0.70 8.28 2.98
C ALA A 90 0.48 7.92 4.46
N SER A 91 0.28 6.64 4.76
CA SER A 91 0.16 6.14 6.14
C SER A 91 1.39 6.42 7.00
N PHE A 92 2.60 6.37 6.42
CA PHE A 92 3.83 6.74 7.12
C PHE A 92 3.87 8.24 7.47
N ASN A 93 3.40 9.10 6.56
CA ASN A 93 3.29 10.54 6.83
C ASN A 93 2.24 10.83 7.92
N VAL A 94 1.13 10.09 7.93
CA VAL A 94 0.13 10.16 9.00
C VAL A 94 0.78 9.77 10.33
N LEU A 95 1.51 8.65 10.40
CA LEU A 95 2.23 8.23 11.60
C LEU A 95 3.17 9.32 12.15
N LEU A 96 3.98 9.94 11.29
CA LEU A 96 4.87 11.04 11.71
C LEU A 96 4.09 12.23 12.29
N ARG A 97 2.94 12.58 11.70
CA ARG A 97 2.09 13.66 12.18
C ARG A 97 1.43 13.33 13.51
N GLU A 98 0.96 12.10 13.69
CA GLU A 98 0.39 11.64 14.96
C GLU A 98 1.44 11.68 16.08
N LEU A 99 2.68 11.24 15.81
CA LEU A 99 3.78 11.33 16.78
C LEU A 99 4.14 12.79 17.12
N ASN A 100 4.28 13.65 16.11
CA ASN A 100 4.56 15.07 16.33
C ASN A 100 3.42 15.77 17.09
N GLY A 101 2.17 15.34 16.91
CA GLY A 101 1.01 15.81 17.67
C GLY A 101 1.07 15.50 19.16
N LEU A 102 1.85 14.48 19.55
CA LEU A 102 2.14 14.11 20.94
C LEU A 102 3.42 14.79 21.48
N CYS A 103 3.92 15.82 20.80
CA CYS A 103 5.19 16.50 21.11
C CYS A 103 6.42 15.57 21.00
N LEU A 104 6.33 14.46 20.26
CA LEU A 104 7.47 13.61 19.94
C LEU A 104 8.09 14.10 18.62
N ALA A 105 9.20 14.83 18.71
CA ALA A 105 9.86 15.41 17.54
C ALA A 105 10.50 14.30 16.68
N THR A 106 9.91 14.02 15.52
CA THR A 106 10.37 13.00 14.57
C THR A 106 10.83 13.61 13.26
N TYR A 107 11.99 13.17 12.76
CA TYR A 107 12.59 13.67 11.53
C TYR A 107 13.16 12.54 10.68
N LEU A 108 12.99 12.63 9.37
CA LEU A 108 13.66 11.75 8.41
C LEU A 108 15.12 12.20 8.26
N ILE A 109 16.05 11.35 8.65
CA ILE A 109 17.49 11.60 8.53
C ILE A 109 17.97 11.03 7.21
N ARG A 110 18.49 11.89 6.32
CA ARG A 110 19.16 11.45 5.10
C ARG A 110 20.62 11.14 5.43
N ARG A 111 21.04 9.88 5.22
CA ARG A 111 22.44 9.49 5.35
C ARG A 111 23.27 10.17 4.27
N LYS A 112 24.36 10.85 4.64
CA LYS A 112 25.32 11.42 3.68
C LYS A 112 26.16 10.30 3.07
N GLU A 113 26.50 10.40 1.78
CA GLU A 113 27.29 9.37 1.07
C GLU A 113 28.68 9.13 1.69
N SER A 114 29.23 10.12 2.39
CA SER A 114 30.50 10.00 3.11
C SER A 114 30.51 8.91 4.18
N ASP A 115 29.36 8.59 4.77
CA ASP A 115 29.26 7.62 5.87
C ASP A 115 29.15 6.17 5.36
N LYS A 116 28.71 5.97 4.10
CA LYS A 116 28.64 4.64 3.48
C LYS A 116 30.03 4.03 3.24
N ARG A 117 31.07 4.85 3.02
CA ARG A 117 32.45 4.38 2.78
C ARG A 117 33.15 3.84 4.02
N LYS A 118 32.64 4.15 5.23
CA LYS A 118 33.28 3.74 6.50
C LYS A 118 32.84 2.36 7.00
N GLU A 119 31.77 1.77 6.44
CA GLU A 119 31.23 0.47 6.88
C GLU A 119 31.69 -0.72 6.00
N ILE A 120 32.40 -0.46 4.90
CA ILE A 120 32.92 -1.50 3.98
C ILE A 120 34.45 -1.64 4.12
N GLY A 121 35.01 -1.18 5.25
CA GLY A 121 36.44 -1.26 5.59
C GLY A 121 36.69 -2.19 6.76
#